data_AF-A0A4R4RBP0-F1
#
_entry.id   AF-A0A4R4RBP0-F1
#
_cell.length_a   1.000
_cell.length_b   1.000
_cell.length_c   1.000
_cell.angle_alpha   90.00
_cell.angle_beta   90.00
_cell.angle_gamma   90.00
#
_symmetry.space_group_name_H-M   'P 1'
#
loop_
_entity.id
_entity.type
_entity.pdbx_description
1 polymer ?
#
loop_
_entity_poly.entity_id
_entity_poly.type
_entity_poly.pdbx_seq_one_letter_code
_entity_poly.pdbx_strand_id
1 'polypeptide(L)'
;MSCAASWTAARPPPWPPPKQASRPAPRWVLTTRPASTNTPTPNGPDSAPVAAPAEPPPAPRPARPTAPAAPPAGPPTQGAVRAVVPGSGGCADWESEGRGVSALVDGLLVAVAVRAPTSGEAGHAVGVAGPAEAENLAAARRLAVSALAAAEATGRTGPVHAADVAVLAAVADRTDLASVLLERHRSAWTGLGASGEPVARAVCAWLEARRDVTAAAGRLFVHPNTVRNRVQRFTEATGIDPSDTFGAVNAWWLCRTWLTPT
;
A
#
# COMPACT_ATOMS: atom_id res chain seq x y z
N MET A 1 42.58 -23.26 -36.38
CA MET A 1 42.75 -22.60 -35.07
C MET A 1 42.18 -21.20 -35.17
N SER A 2 40.99 -20.96 -34.60
CA SER A 2 40.49 -19.61 -34.33
C SER A 2 39.53 -19.70 -33.14
N CYS A 3 39.87 -18.96 -32.09
CA CYS A 3 39.27 -19.02 -30.76
C CYS A 3 38.20 -17.92 -30.68
N ALA A 4 36.92 -18.29 -30.53
CA ALA A 4 35.84 -17.34 -30.29
C ALA A 4 35.64 -17.21 -28.77
N ALA A 5 35.98 -16.05 -28.22
CA ALA A 5 35.75 -15.71 -26.82
C ALA A 5 34.29 -15.27 -26.64
N SER A 6 33.49 -16.10 -26.00
CA SER A 6 32.15 -15.78 -25.51
C SER A 6 32.24 -15.11 -24.12
N TRP A 7 31.92 -13.83 -24.05
CA TRP A 7 31.72 -13.12 -22.78
C TRP A 7 30.26 -13.29 -22.34
N THR A 8 30.04 -14.09 -21.30
CA THR A 8 28.74 -14.18 -20.62
C THR A 8 28.68 -13.07 -19.56
N ALA A 9 27.82 -12.08 -19.76
CA ALA A 9 27.56 -11.05 -18.75
C ALA A 9 26.83 -11.67 -17.55
N ALA A 10 27.53 -11.80 -16.42
CA ALA A 10 26.95 -12.23 -15.16
C ALA A 10 25.97 -11.16 -14.64
N ARG A 11 24.73 -11.54 -14.33
CA ARG A 11 23.75 -10.68 -13.65
C ARG A 11 24.20 -10.43 -12.20
N PRO A 12 24.02 -9.21 -11.65
CA PRO A 12 24.26 -8.95 -10.23
C PRO A 12 23.24 -9.70 -9.35
N PRO A 13 23.61 -10.09 -8.11
CA PRO A 13 22.73 -10.83 -7.22
C PRO A 13 21.54 -9.96 -6.74
N PRO A 14 20.37 -10.57 -6.48
CA PRO A 14 19.23 -9.86 -5.90
C PRO A 14 19.53 -9.38 -4.47
N TRP A 15 18.93 -8.24 -4.10
CA TRP A 15 19.07 -7.62 -2.78
C TRP A 15 18.59 -8.56 -1.67
N PRO A 16 19.29 -8.65 -0.52
CA PRO A 16 18.84 -9.50 0.58
C PRO A 16 17.48 -9.01 1.13
N PRO A 17 16.58 -9.94 1.52
CA PRO A 17 15.30 -9.56 2.11
C PRO A 17 15.53 -8.78 3.41
N PRO A 18 14.67 -7.81 3.75
CA PRO A 18 14.76 -7.09 5.01
C PRO A 18 14.63 -8.07 6.18
N LYS A 19 15.55 -7.98 7.14
CA LYS A 19 15.52 -8.80 8.36
C LYS A 19 14.19 -8.59 9.07
N GLN A 20 13.40 -9.66 9.20
CA GLN A 20 12.20 -9.66 10.05
C GLN A 20 12.65 -9.47 11.50
N ALA A 21 12.52 -8.25 12.02
CA ALA A 21 12.62 -8.00 13.44
C ALA A 21 11.34 -8.53 14.10
N SER A 22 11.44 -9.70 14.73
CA SER A 22 10.40 -10.25 15.60
C SER A 22 10.17 -9.27 16.75
N ARG A 23 9.10 -8.48 16.69
CA ARG A 23 8.65 -7.70 17.85
C ARG A 23 7.89 -8.63 18.80
N PRO A 24 8.29 -8.77 20.08
CA PRO A 24 7.46 -9.46 21.05
C PRO A 24 6.19 -8.66 21.33
N ALA A 25 5.08 -9.38 21.55
CA ALA A 25 3.77 -8.81 21.85
C ALA A 25 3.80 -7.89 23.10
N PRO A 26 3.02 -6.79 23.13
CA PRO A 26 2.96 -5.92 24.30
C PRO A 26 2.29 -6.65 25.46
N ARG A 27 3.06 -6.85 26.54
CA ARG A 27 2.60 -7.34 27.83
C ARG A 27 2.02 -6.15 28.59
N TRP A 28 0.70 -6.04 28.67
CA TRP A 28 0.03 -5.00 29.45
C TRP A 28 0.22 -5.31 30.94
N VAL A 29 0.98 -4.46 31.63
CA VAL A 29 1.06 -4.45 33.11
C VAL A 29 0.17 -3.32 33.60
N LEU A 30 -0.92 -3.67 34.28
CA LEU A 30 -1.77 -2.74 35.01
C LEU A 30 -1.02 -2.30 36.28
N THR A 31 -0.37 -1.14 36.24
CA THR A 31 0.07 -0.45 37.47
C THR A 31 -1.08 0.37 38.02
N THR A 32 -1.70 -0.12 39.10
CA THR A 32 -2.61 0.67 39.94
C THR A 32 -1.78 1.67 40.74
N ARG A 33 -2.16 2.95 40.65
CA ARG A 33 -1.57 4.06 41.40
C ARG A 33 -2.28 4.15 42.76
N PRO A 34 -1.58 4.19 43.91
CA PRO A 34 -2.26 4.29 45.19
C PRO A 34 -2.83 5.70 45.41
N ALA A 35 -3.97 5.74 46.09
CA ALA A 35 -4.75 6.92 46.40
C ALA A 35 -4.01 7.88 47.35
N SER A 36 -4.05 9.17 47.03
CA SER A 36 -3.58 10.26 47.90
C SER A 36 -4.66 10.57 48.93
N THR A 37 -4.37 10.33 50.21
CA THR A 37 -5.22 10.73 51.34
C THR A 37 -4.83 12.13 51.79
N ASN A 38 -5.67 13.14 51.52
CA ASN A 38 -5.59 14.44 52.19
C ASN A 38 -6.61 14.48 53.33
N THR A 39 -6.11 14.70 54.55
CA THR A 39 -6.89 14.97 55.76
C THR A 39 -7.13 16.48 55.89
N PRO A 40 -8.34 16.96 56.25
CA PRO A 40 -8.63 18.39 56.39
C PRO A 40 -8.41 18.93 57.81
N THR A 41 -7.97 20.19 57.91
CA THR A 41 -7.95 21.02 59.14
C THR A 41 -9.16 21.98 59.16
N PRO A 42 -9.73 22.36 60.33
CA PRO A 42 -11.04 23.04 60.39
C PRO A 42 -10.98 24.58 60.56
N ASN A 43 -11.97 25.25 59.92
CA ASN A 43 -12.73 26.50 60.23
C ASN A 43 -11.98 27.77 60.70
N GLY A 44 -12.18 29.00 60.20
CA GLY A 44 -13.36 29.84 59.82
C GLY A 44 -13.06 31.29 60.31
N PRO A 45 -13.88 32.36 60.12
CA PRO A 45 -15.22 32.46 59.53
C PRO A 45 -15.40 33.61 58.48
N ASP A 46 -16.65 33.77 58.04
CA ASP A 46 -17.27 34.90 57.31
C ASP A 46 -17.08 35.03 55.79
N SER A 47 -18.01 34.41 55.05
CA SER A 47 -18.91 35.11 54.14
C SER A 47 -20.08 34.20 53.73
N ALA A 48 -21.31 34.70 53.86
CA ALA A 48 -22.52 34.03 53.43
C ALA A 48 -22.49 33.68 51.92
N PRO A 49 -22.93 32.49 51.49
CA PRO A 49 -22.87 32.12 50.08
C PRO A 49 -24.03 32.75 49.31
N VAL A 50 -23.68 33.50 48.25
CA VAL A 50 -24.60 33.78 47.13
C VAL A 50 -24.94 32.43 46.48
N ALA A 51 -26.23 32.12 46.41
CA ALA A 51 -26.73 30.91 45.75
C ALA A 51 -26.37 30.96 44.26
N ALA A 52 -25.40 30.13 43.85
CA ALA A 52 -25.15 29.84 42.45
C ALA A 52 -26.32 29.02 41.88
N PRO A 53 -26.77 29.31 40.64
CA PRO A 53 -27.83 28.52 40.01
C PRO A 53 -27.37 27.07 39.81
N ALA A 54 -28.27 26.14 40.11
CA ALA A 54 -28.05 24.71 39.94
C ALA A 54 -27.60 24.38 38.51
N GLU A 55 -26.45 23.72 38.39
CA GLU A 55 -25.93 23.22 37.13
C GLU A 55 -26.89 22.15 36.58
N PRO A 56 -27.36 22.25 35.32
CA PRO A 56 -28.26 21.24 34.75
C PRO A 56 -27.54 19.89 34.65
N PRO A 57 -28.26 18.76 34.80
CA PRO A 57 -27.64 17.44 34.76
C PRO A 57 -26.92 17.19 33.41
N PRO A 58 -25.79 16.48 33.42
CA PRO A 58 -25.03 16.23 32.20
C PRO A 58 -25.89 15.47 31.19
N ALA A 59 -25.87 15.93 29.94
CA ALA A 59 -26.60 15.32 28.85
C ALA A 59 -26.24 13.82 28.71
N PRO A 60 -27.21 12.95 28.39
CA PRO A 60 -26.94 11.53 28.19
C PRO A 60 -25.91 11.36 27.07
N ARG A 61 -24.89 10.54 27.34
CA ARG A 61 -23.86 10.19 26.35
C ARG A 61 -24.54 9.67 25.07
N PRO A 62 -24.11 10.10 23.87
CA PRO A 62 -24.65 9.56 22.62
C PRO A 62 -24.39 8.05 22.59
N ALA A 63 -25.43 7.30 22.27
CA ALA A 63 -25.33 5.86 22.07
C ALA A 63 -24.22 5.57 21.05
N ARG A 64 -23.32 4.67 21.39
CA ARG A 64 -22.27 4.18 20.50
C ARG A 64 -22.97 3.65 19.23
N PRO A 65 -22.65 4.12 18.02
CA PRO A 65 -23.27 3.57 16.82
C PRO A 65 -22.93 2.09 16.78
N THR A 66 -23.94 1.25 16.91
CA THR A 66 -23.86 -0.16 16.55
C THR A 66 -23.43 -0.19 15.09
N ALA A 67 -22.20 -0.66 14.83
CA ALA A 67 -21.80 -0.98 13.48
C ALA A 67 -22.89 -1.85 12.87
N PRO A 68 -23.38 -1.55 11.64
CA PRO A 68 -24.31 -2.44 10.98
C PRO A 68 -23.66 -3.82 10.96
N ALA A 69 -24.38 -4.83 11.46
CA ALA A 69 -23.96 -6.20 11.30
C ALA A 69 -23.59 -6.40 9.84
N ALA A 70 -22.36 -6.85 9.58
CA ALA A 70 -22.00 -7.30 8.24
C ALA A 70 -23.13 -8.22 7.77
N PRO A 71 -23.70 -8.01 6.57
CA PRO A 71 -24.77 -8.86 6.10
C PRO A 71 -24.28 -10.30 6.22
N PRO A 72 -25.11 -11.24 6.72
CA PRO A 72 -24.73 -12.63 6.71
C PRO A 72 -24.31 -12.96 5.27
N ALA A 73 -23.10 -13.48 5.11
CA ALA A 73 -22.62 -13.92 3.80
C ALA A 73 -23.73 -14.77 3.19
N GLY A 74 -24.34 -14.25 2.11
CA GLY A 74 -25.38 -14.98 1.39
C GLY A 74 -24.82 -16.36 0.99
N PRO A 75 -25.69 -17.36 0.79
CA PRO A 75 -25.22 -18.67 0.32
C PRO A 75 -24.32 -18.47 -0.90
N PRO A 76 -23.22 -19.23 -1.05
CA PRO A 76 -22.34 -19.10 -2.20
C PRO A 76 -23.20 -19.27 -3.45
N THR A 77 -23.29 -18.21 -4.26
CA THR A 77 -23.94 -18.28 -5.56
C THR A 77 -23.26 -19.40 -6.33
N GLN A 78 -24.06 -20.40 -6.71
CA GLN A 78 -23.62 -21.44 -7.63
C GLN A 78 -23.07 -20.74 -8.88
N GLY A 79 -21.75 -20.80 -9.12
CA GLY A 79 -21.13 -20.32 -10.37
C GLY A 79 -20.10 -19.21 -10.24
N ALA A 80 -19.88 -18.61 -9.07
CA ALA A 80 -18.92 -17.52 -8.97
C ALA A 80 -17.46 -18.04 -8.96
N VAL A 81 -16.68 -17.64 -9.96
CA VAL A 81 -15.29 -18.09 -10.20
C VAL A 81 -14.30 -16.95 -10.03
N ARG A 82 -13.02 -17.29 -9.86
CA ARG A 82 -11.91 -16.33 -9.74
C ARG A 82 -10.94 -16.53 -10.89
N ALA A 83 -10.44 -15.43 -11.44
CA ALA A 83 -9.31 -15.46 -12.36
C ALA A 83 -8.00 -15.41 -11.57
N VAL A 84 -7.05 -16.25 -11.95
CA VAL A 84 -5.76 -16.43 -11.31
C VAL A 84 -4.68 -16.40 -12.39
N VAL A 85 -3.66 -15.56 -12.22
CA VAL A 85 -2.56 -15.39 -13.19
C VAL A 85 -1.23 -15.48 -12.43
N PRO A 86 -0.42 -16.54 -12.59
CA PRO A 86 0.89 -16.64 -11.97
C PRO A 86 1.94 -15.86 -12.77
N GLY A 87 2.95 -15.36 -12.07
CA GLY A 87 4.12 -14.71 -12.67
C GLY A 87 5.00 -15.67 -13.48
N SER A 88 5.82 -15.11 -14.38
CA SER A 88 6.76 -15.87 -15.21
C SER A 88 7.77 -16.62 -14.33
N GLY A 89 7.70 -17.95 -14.32
CA GLY A 89 8.52 -18.83 -13.48
C GLY A 89 7.72 -19.72 -12.54
N GLY A 90 6.43 -19.42 -12.34
CA GLY A 90 5.51 -20.26 -11.58
C GLY A 90 4.72 -21.22 -12.47
N CYS A 91 5.19 -22.45 -12.65
CA CYS A 91 4.35 -23.52 -13.20
C CYS A 91 3.66 -24.19 -12.02
N ALA A 92 2.71 -23.51 -11.40
CA ALA A 92 2.00 -24.07 -10.26
C ALA A 92 1.44 -25.45 -10.64
N ASP A 93 1.73 -26.47 -9.84
CA ASP A 93 1.01 -27.75 -9.77
C ASP A 93 -0.45 -27.51 -9.27
N TRP A 94 -1.16 -26.55 -9.89
CA TRP A 94 -2.52 -26.13 -9.54
C TRP A 94 -3.56 -27.20 -9.90
N GLU A 95 -3.20 -28.14 -10.78
CA GLU A 95 -4.04 -29.27 -11.22
C GLU A 95 -4.36 -30.25 -10.07
N SER A 96 -3.56 -30.26 -8.99
CA SER A 96 -3.63 -31.29 -7.95
C SER A 96 -4.77 -31.13 -6.93
N GLU A 97 -5.44 -29.97 -6.83
CA GLU A 97 -6.59 -29.75 -5.92
C GLU A 97 -7.96 -29.59 -6.61
N GLY A 98 -8.07 -29.99 -7.88
CA GLY A 98 -9.33 -30.47 -8.48
C GLY A 98 -10.54 -29.52 -8.55
N ARG A 99 -10.37 -28.18 -8.53
CA ARG A 99 -11.51 -27.23 -8.65
C ARG A 99 -11.20 -25.99 -9.50
N GLY A 100 -10.51 -26.18 -10.63
CA GLY A 100 -10.31 -25.13 -11.61
C GLY A 100 -9.98 -25.65 -13.01
N VAL A 101 -9.97 -24.75 -13.98
CA VAL A 101 -9.49 -24.99 -15.35
C VAL A 101 -8.42 -23.95 -15.65
N SER A 102 -7.33 -24.32 -16.31
CA SER A 102 -6.36 -23.35 -16.80
C SER A 102 -6.13 -23.46 -18.30
N ALA A 103 -5.63 -22.38 -18.88
CA ALA A 103 -5.21 -22.30 -20.25
C ALA A 103 -4.12 -21.22 -20.39
N LEU A 104 -3.32 -21.32 -21.45
CA LEU A 104 -2.46 -20.22 -21.88
C LEU A 104 -3.29 -19.23 -22.71
N VAL A 105 -3.35 -17.98 -22.27
CA VAL A 105 -4.06 -16.88 -22.94
C VAL A 105 -3.10 -15.70 -23.03
N ASP A 106 -2.85 -15.20 -24.25
CA ASP A 106 -1.91 -14.09 -24.50
C ASP A 106 -0.48 -14.36 -23.94
N GLY A 107 -0.05 -15.61 -23.91
CA GLY A 107 1.25 -16.01 -23.35
C GLY A 107 1.29 -16.08 -21.82
N LEU A 108 0.18 -15.83 -21.14
CA LEU A 108 0.04 -15.94 -19.69
C LEU A 108 -0.74 -17.20 -19.33
N LEU A 109 -0.29 -17.92 -18.29
CA LEU A 109 -1.09 -18.97 -17.70
C LEU A 109 -2.25 -18.32 -16.95
N VAL A 110 -3.48 -18.70 -17.29
CA VAL A 110 -4.68 -18.20 -16.63
C VAL A 110 -5.46 -19.37 -16.11
N ALA A 111 -5.72 -19.38 -14.80
CA ALA A 111 -6.57 -20.36 -14.17
C ALA A 111 -7.89 -19.72 -13.69
N VAL A 112 -8.95 -20.49 -13.79
CA VAL A 112 -10.29 -20.18 -13.29
C VAL A 112 -10.56 -21.14 -12.15
N ALA A 113 -10.74 -20.63 -10.93
CA ALA A 113 -10.90 -21.47 -9.75
C ALA A 113 -12.10 -21.03 -8.91
N VAL A 114 -12.78 -22.01 -8.30
CA VAL A 114 -13.89 -21.74 -7.36
C VAL A 114 -13.37 -21.18 -6.03
N ARG A 115 -12.13 -21.51 -5.66
CA ARG A 115 -11.46 -21.02 -4.46
C ARG A 115 -10.21 -20.24 -4.85
N ALA A 116 -9.87 -19.22 -4.07
CA ALA A 116 -8.60 -18.53 -4.23
C ALA A 116 -7.46 -19.49 -3.84
N PRO A 117 -6.32 -19.47 -4.55
CA PRO A 117 -5.16 -20.25 -4.15
C PRO A 117 -4.72 -19.80 -2.75
N THR A 118 -4.46 -20.78 -1.87
CA THR A 118 -3.97 -20.53 -0.50
C THR A 118 -2.45 -20.39 -0.45
N SER A 119 -1.76 -20.89 -1.47
CA SER A 119 -0.31 -20.80 -1.63
C SER A 119 0.04 -20.61 -3.10
N GLY A 120 0.90 -19.64 -3.40
CA GLY A 120 1.68 -19.63 -4.64
C GLY A 120 2.95 -20.45 -4.44
N GLU A 121 3.61 -20.86 -5.53
CA GLU A 121 4.97 -21.39 -5.43
C GLU A 121 5.87 -20.38 -4.72
N ALA A 122 6.77 -20.89 -3.87
CA ALA A 122 7.64 -20.04 -3.05
C ALA A 122 8.43 -19.07 -3.93
N GLY A 123 8.16 -17.77 -3.77
CA GLY A 123 8.91 -16.70 -4.43
C GLY A 123 8.25 -16.05 -5.64
N HIS A 124 7.11 -16.54 -6.15
CA HIS A 124 6.42 -15.92 -7.29
C HIS A 124 5.11 -15.24 -6.89
N ALA A 125 4.78 -14.13 -7.55
CA ALA A 125 3.50 -13.45 -7.39
C ALA A 125 2.39 -14.18 -8.17
N VAL A 126 1.17 -14.13 -7.66
CA VAL A 126 -0.02 -14.63 -8.35
C VAL A 126 -1.10 -13.58 -8.25
N GLY A 127 -1.51 -13.00 -9.37
CA GLY A 127 -2.61 -12.04 -9.43
C GLY A 127 -3.96 -12.76 -9.36
N VAL A 128 -4.87 -12.27 -8.52
CA VAL A 128 -6.19 -12.86 -8.30
C VAL A 128 -7.28 -11.79 -8.41
N ALA A 129 -8.38 -12.11 -9.09
CA ALA A 129 -9.58 -11.27 -9.09
C ALA A 129 -10.86 -12.10 -9.03
N GLY A 130 -11.86 -11.58 -8.32
CA GLY A 130 -13.18 -12.18 -8.17
C GLY A 130 -13.67 -12.19 -6.71
N PRO A 131 -14.77 -12.90 -6.41
CA PRO A 131 -15.52 -13.77 -7.31
C PRO A 131 -16.23 -12.99 -8.44
N ALA A 132 -16.44 -13.64 -9.58
CA ALA A 132 -17.14 -13.10 -10.74
C ALA A 132 -18.02 -14.17 -11.41
N GLU A 133 -19.12 -13.75 -12.00
CA GLU A 133 -19.94 -14.60 -12.87
C GLU A 133 -19.18 -14.97 -14.15
N ALA A 134 -19.54 -16.09 -14.78
CA ALA A 134 -18.85 -16.62 -15.96
C ALA A 134 -18.78 -15.60 -17.12
N GLU A 135 -19.85 -14.84 -17.34
CA GLU A 135 -19.92 -13.75 -18.33
C GLU A 135 -18.92 -12.60 -18.06
N ASN A 136 -18.53 -12.40 -16.81
CA ASN A 136 -17.59 -11.36 -16.38
C ASN A 136 -16.15 -11.88 -16.25
N LEU A 137 -15.88 -13.13 -16.63
CA LEU A 137 -14.56 -13.75 -16.48
C LEU A 137 -13.47 -13.00 -17.24
N ALA A 138 -13.77 -12.44 -18.41
CA ALA A 138 -12.80 -11.64 -19.16
C ALA A 138 -12.40 -10.36 -18.41
N ALA A 139 -13.34 -9.72 -17.70
CA ALA A 139 -13.05 -8.56 -16.86
C ALA A 139 -12.24 -8.95 -15.61
N ALA A 140 -12.62 -10.06 -14.96
CA ALA A 140 -11.85 -10.62 -13.84
C ALA A 140 -10.41 -10.97 -14.27
N ARG A 141 -10.22 -11.57 -15.45
CA ARG A 141 -8.89 -11.85 -16.00
C ARG A 141 -8.04 -10.59 -16.09
N ARG A 142 -8.58 -9.51 -16.68
CA ARG A 142 -7.84 -8.23 -16.79
C ARG A 142 -7.41 -7.74 -15.41
N LEU A 143 -8.32 -7.72 -14.44
CA LEU A 143 -8.01 -7.31 -13.06
C LEU A 143 -6.94 -8.21 -12.41
N ALA A 144 -6.95 -9.51 -12.65
CA ALA A 144 -5.95 -10.43 -12.14
C ALA A 144 -4.57 -10.19 -12.78
N VAL A 145 -4.51 -9.89 -14.09
CA VAL A 145 -3.27 -9.48 -14.77
C VAL A 145 -2.73 -8.18 -14.18
N SER A 146 -3.58 -7.17 -14.00
CA SER A 146 -3.16 -5.89 -13.40
C SER A 146 -2.69 -6.07 -11.95
N ALA A 147 -3.31 -6.98 -11.19
CA ALA A 147 -2.89 -7.33 -9.85
C ALA A 147 -1.51 -8.00 -9.83
N LEU A 148 -1.25 -8.91 -10.78
CA LEU A 148 0.05 -9.55 -10.94
C LEU A 148 1.13 -8.52 -11.26
N ALA A 149 0.91 -7.66 -12.25
CA ALA A 149 1.85 -6.62 -12.63
C ALA A 149 2.18 -5.68 -11.46
N ALA A 150 1.15 -5.29 -10.68
CA ALA A 150 1.34 -4.47 -9.48
C ALA A 150 2.10 -5.20 -8.36
N ALA A 151 1.86 -6.50 -8.19
CA ALA A 151 2.57 -7.33 -7.22
C ALA A 151 4.06 -7.44 -7.58
N GLU A 152 4.38 -7.75 -8.84
CA GLU A 152 5.75 -7.84 -9.34
C GLU A 152 6.49 -6.51 -9.20
N ALA A 153 5.86 -5.40 -9.60
CA ALA A 153 6.44 -4.06 -9.50
C ALA A 153 6.73 -3.61 -8.06
N THR A 154 6.15 -4.29 -7.06
CA THR A 154 6.36 -4.03 -5.63
C THR A 154 7.08 -5.16 -4.90
N GLY A 155 7.53 -6.20 -5.62
CA GLY A 155 8.23 -7.35 -5.04
C GLY A 155 7.36 -8.17 -4.07
N ARG A 156 6.03 -8.11 -4.21
CA ARG A 156 5.12 -8.98 -3.45
C ARG A 156 5.18 -10.40 -4.00
N THR A 157 5.03 -11.38 -3.13
CA THR A 157 5.03 -12.81 -3.49
C THR A 157 3.77 -13.46 -2.96
N GLY A 158 3.39 -14.60 -3.55
CA GLY A 158 2.15 -15.30 -3.25
C GLY A 158 0.92 -14.68 -3.90
N PRO A 159 -0.28 -15.15 -3.53
CA PRO A 159 -1.55 -14.64 -4.03
C PRO A 159 -1.78 -13.17 -3.62
N VAL A 160 -2.03 -12.32 -4.61
CA VAL A 160 -2.35 -10.90 -4.43
C VAL A 160 -3.68 -10.61 -5.10
N HIS A 161 -4.68 -10.24 -4.30
CA HIS A 161 -5.98 -9.88 -4.85
C HIS A 161 -5.93 -8.48 -5.47
N ALA A 162 -6.65 -8.25 -6.56
CA ALA A 162 -6.71 -6.96 -7.24
C ALA A 162 -7.13 -5.82 -6.31
N ALA A 163 -8.00 -6.09 -5.33
CA ALA A 163 -8.40 -5.11 -4.32
C ALA A 163 -7.25 -4.65 -3.41
N ASP A 164 -6.27 -5.53 -3.13
CA ASP A 164 -5.14 -5.25 -2.24
C ASP A 164 -4.07 -4.36 -2.89
N VAL A 165 -4.16 -4.20 -4.21
CA VAL A 165 -3.24 -3.40 -5.04
C VAL A 165 -4.00 -2.49 -6.01
N ALA A 166 -5.27 -2.17 -5.73
CA ALA A 166 -6.15 -1.49 -6.67
C ALA A 166 -5.57 -0.19 -7.24
N VAL A 167 -4.96 0.64 -6.38
CA VAL A 167 -4.31 1.89 -6.82
C VAL A 167 -3.08 1.62 -7.69
N LEU A 168 -2.25 0.65 -7.32
CA LEU A 168 -1.04 0.30 -8.07
C LEU A 168 -1.39 -0.29 -9.44
N ALA A 169 -2.40 -1.17 -9.48
CA ALA A 169 -2.94 -1.75 -10.71
C ALA A 169 -3.51 -0.66 -11.63
N ALA A 170 -4.34 0.24 -11.10
CA ALA A 170 -4.91 1.35 -11.87
C ALA A 170 -3.82 2.28 -12.44
N VAL A 171 -2.79 2.58 -11.65
CA VAL A 171 -1.65 3.40 -12.07
C VAL A 171 -0.83 2.73 -13.19
N ALA A 172 -0.60 1.42 -13.08
CA ALA A 172 0.13 0.65 -14.09
C ALA A 172 -0.63 0.55 -15.42
N ASP A 173 -1.96 0.38 -15.37
CA ASP A 173 -2.79 0.20 -16.56
C ASP A 173 -3.05 1.51 -17.31
N ARG A 174 -3.02 2.66 -16.62
CA ARG A 174 -3.35 3.97 -17.20
C ARG A 174 -2.13 4.72 -17.71
N THR A 175 -1.41 4.12 -18.65
CA THR A 175 -0.25 4.72 -19.33
C THR A 175 -0.61 5.99 -20.10
N ASP A 176 -1.85 6.10 -20.58
CA ASP A 176 -2.42 7.30 -21.18
C ASP A 176 -2.44 8.48 -20.18
N LEU A 177 -2.93 8.25 -18.96
CA LEU A 177 -2.93 9.28 -17.91
C LEU A 177 -1.53 9.58 -17.41
N ALA A 178 -0.66 8.56 -17.31
CA ALA A 178 0.74 8.77 -16.98
C ALA A 178 1.41 9.71 -18.00
N SER A 179 1.14 9.52 -19.29
CA SER A 179 1.66 10.37 -20.36
C SER A 179 1.16 11.82 -20.24
N VAL A 180 -0.13 12.03 -19.98
CA VAL A 180 -0.69 13.37 -19.73
C VAL A 180 -0.08 14.03 -18.49
N LEU A 181 0.16 13.26 -17.42
CA LEU A 181 0.75 13.77 -16.19
C LEU A 181 2.22 14.18 -16.40
N LEU A 182 3.00 13.35 -17.12
CA LEU A 182 4.37 13.67 -17.51
C LEU A 182 4.45 14.92 -18.39
N GLU A 183 3.58 14.99 -19.41
CA GLU A 183 3.47 16.13 -20.33
C GLU A 183 3.25 17.43 -19.54
N ARG A 184 2.23 17.43 -18.68
CA ARG A 184 1.83 18.58 -17.86
C ARG A 184 2.96 19.07 -16.96
N HIS A 185 3.79 18.16 -16.45
CA HIS A 185 4.87 18.49 -15.51
C HIS A 185 6.27 18.40 -16.14
N ARG A 186 6.38 18.41 -17.47
CA ARG A 186 7.67 18.35 -18.16
C ARG A 186 8.56 19.54 -17.81
N SER A 187 8.01 20.76 -17.79
CA SER A 187 8.77 21.97 -17.44
C SER A 187 9.34 21.90 -16.02
N ALA A 188 8.58 21.35 -15.08
CA ALA A 188 9.03 21.12 -13.71
C ALA A 188 10.21 20.15 -13.67
N TRP A 189 10.14 19.04 -14.41
CA TRP A 189 11.23 18.09 -14.52
C TRP A 189 12.50 18.74 -15.09
N THR A 190 12.38 19.46 -16.20
CA THR A 190 13.50 20.20 -16.81
C THR A 190 14.08 21.24 -15.85
N GLY A 191 13.23 21.97 -15.12
CA GLY A 191 13.67 22.97 -14.14
C GLY A 191 14.35 22.38 -12.90
N LEU A 192 14.01 21.14 -12.51
CA LEU A 192 14.72 20.42 -11.46
C LEU A 192 16.11 19.95 -11.91
N GLY A 193 16.29 19.68 -13.21
CA GLY A 193 17.58 19.30 -13.80
C GLY A 193 18.25 18.14 -13.06
N ALA A 194 19.52 18.30 -12.70
CA ALA A 194 20.28 17.27 -11.96
C ALA A 194 19.67 16.91 -10.59
N SER A 195 18.79 17.74 -10.04
CA SER A 195 18.09 17.44 -8.78
C SER A 195 16.79 16.65 -8.98
N GLY A 196 16.33 16.44 -10.21
CA GLY A 196 15.05 15.78 -10.52
C GLY A 196 14.94 14.39 -9.90
N GLU A 197 15.88 13.50 -10.22
CA GLU A 197 15.86 12.12 -9.72
C GLU A 197 16.02 12.04 -8.17
N PRO A 198 16.95 12.76 -7.52
CA PRO A 198 17.00 12.82 -6.06
C PRO A 198 15.72 13.34 -5.40
N VAL A 199 15.05 14.32 -6.02
CA VAL A 199 13.78 14.88 -5.54
C VAL A 199 12.66 13.85 -5.67
N ALA A 200 12.51 13.23 -6.84
CA ALA A 200 11.50 12.20 -7.08
C ALA A 200 11.66 11.01 -6.11
N ARG A 201 12.91 10.55 -5.88
CA ARG A 201 13.20 9.49 -4.89
C ARG A 201 12.83 9.91 -3.46
N ALA A 202 13.06 11.16 -3.09
CA ALA A 202 12.70 11.67 -1.77
C ALA A 202 11.18 11.69 -1.55
N VAL A 203 10.41 12.14 -2.53
CA VAL A 203 8.94 12.17 -2.46
C VAL A 203 8.38 10.75 -2.35
N CYS A 204 8.81 9.81 -3.21
CA CYS A 204 8.38 8.41 -3.14
C CYS A 204 8.71 7.79 -1.78
N ALA A 205 9.98 7.90 -1.33
CA ALA A 205 10.42 7.31 -0.08
C ALA A 205 9.66 7.88 1.13
N TRP A 206 9.36 9.18 1.12
CA TRP A 206 8.60 9.86 2.17
C TRP A 206 7.14 9.41 2.20
N LEU A 207 6.45 9.38 1.07
CA LEU A 207 5.05 8.94 0.99
C LEU A 207 4.90 7.46 1.39
N GLU A 208 5.79 6.59 0.91
CA GLU A 208 5.81 5.16 1.25
C GLU A 208 6.17 4.92 2.73
N ALA A 209 6.95 5.82 3.34
CA ALA A 209 7.22 5.81 4.77
C ALA A 209 6.08 6.44 5.60
N ARG A 210 4.86 6.52 5.07
CA ARG A 210 3.69 7.17 5.71
C ARG A 210 3.97 8.61 6.13
N ARG A 211 4.75 9.34 5.33
CA ARG A 211 5.18 10.72 5.56
C ARG A 211 6.10 10.89 6.77
N ASP A 212 6.76 9.82 7.22
CA ASP A 212 7.82 9.88 8.23
C ASP A 212 9.16 10.29 7.57
N VAL A 213 9.61 11.49 7.89
CA VAL A 213 10.86 12.06 7.38
C VAL A 213 12.08 11.26 7.84
N THR A 214 12.10 10.79 9.08
CA THR A 214 13.23 10.05 9.65
C THR A 214 13.36 8.69 8.99
N ALA A 215 12.24 7.98 8.83
CA ALA A 215 12.23 6.69 8.13
C ALA A 215 12.64 6.83 6.66
N ALA A 216 12.16 7.87 5.96
CA ALA A 216 12.55 8.15 4.58
C ALA A 216 14.04 8.50 4.45
N ALA A 217 14.56 9.33 5.37
CA ALA A 217 15.97 9.70 5.42
C ALA A 217 16.88 8.49 5.61
N GLY A 218 16.49 7.56 6.51
CA GLY A 218 17.16 6.29 6.72
C GLY A 218 17.19 5.42 5.46
N ARG A 219 16.07 5.31 4.72
CA ARG A 219 16.00 4.58 3.45
C ARG A 219 16.90 5.16 2.35
N LEU A 220 17.10 6.48 2.37
CA LEU A 220 17.85 7.20 1.34
C LEU A 220 19.30 7.49 1.74
N PHE A 221 19.71 7.12 2.96
CA PHE A 221 21.04 7.44 3.52
C PHE A 221 21.38 8.94 3.45
N VAL A 222 20.41 9.79 3.77
CA VAL A 222 20.58 11.25 3.85
C VAL A 222 20.12 11.79 5.21
N HIS A 223 20.40 13.06 5.48
CA HIS A 223 19.87 13.73 6.67
C HIS A 223 18.36 14.03 6.52
N PRO A 224 17.54 13.98 7.59
CA PRO A 224 16.10 14.34 7.55
C PRO A 224 15.79 15.69 6.88
N ASN A 225 16.62 16.71 7.09
CA ASN A 225 16.45 18.01 6.45
C ASN A 225 16.56 17.94 4.92
N THR A 226 17.43 17.07 4.40
CA THR A 226 17.56 16.87 2.95
C THR A 226 16.27 16.30 2.36
N VAL A 227 15.57 15.41 3.07
CA VAL A 227 14.26 14.91 2.63
C VAL A 227 13.23 16.04 2.62
N ARG A 228 13.11 16.82 3.70
CA ARG A 228 12.20 17.97 3.77
C ARG A 228 12.43 18.94 2.63
N ASN A 229 13.68 19.34 2.42
CA ASN A 229 14.06 20.27 1.36
C ASN A 229 13.70 19.73 -0.03
N ARG A 230 13.90 18.43 -0.28
CA ARG A 230 13.56 17.81 -1.55
C ARG A 230 12.04 17.72 -1.78
N VAL A 231 11.26 17.36 -0.76
CA VAL A 231 9.79 17.33 -0.84
C VAL A 231 9.22 18.74 -1.04
N GLN A 232 9.78 19.74 -0.36
CA GLN A 232 9.43 21.15 -0.56
C GLN A 232 9.74 21.59 -1.99
N ARG A 233 10.96 21.29 -2.49
CA ARG A 233 11.37 21.63 -3.85
C ARG A 233 10.50 20.98 -4.92
N PHE A 234 10.01 19.75 -4.70
CA PHE A 234 9.02 19.12 -5.57
C PHE A 234 7.73 19.95 -5.64
N THR A 235 7.22 20.37 -4.49
CA THR A 235 5.98 21.17 -4.38
C THR A 235 6.15 22.51 -5.09
N GLU A 236 7.28 23.19 -4.89
CA GLU A 236 7.61 24.45 -5.56
C GLU A 236 7.71 24.31 -7.08
N ALA A 237 8.30 23.23 -7.58
CA ALA A 237 8.48 23.01 -9.01
C ALA A 237 7.19 22.58 -9.72
N THR A 238 6.34 21.79 -9.06
CA THR A 238 5.16 21.16 -9.69
C THR A 238 3.83 21.81 -9.33
N GLY A 239 3.77 22.56 -8.22
CA GLY A 239 2.54 23.04 -7.61
C GLY A 239 1.68 21.96 -6.93
N ILE A 240 2.13 20.70 -6.92
CA ILE A 240 1.43 19.58 -6.27
C ILE A 240 1.85 19.55 -4.80
N ASP A 241 0.91 19.69 -3.87
CA ASP A 241 1.16 19.47 -2.45
C ASP A 241 1.08 17.97 -2.12
N PRO A 242 2.22 17.30 -1.81
CA PRO A 242 2.22 15.87 -1.49
C PRO A 242 1.68 15.58 -0.07
N SER A 243 1.30 16.61 0.70
CA SER A 243 0.62 16.47 2.01
C SER A 243 -0.90 16.38 1.86
N ASP A 244 -1.47 16.89 0.78
CA ASP A 244 -2.88 16.72 0.46
C ASP A 244 -3.20 15.27 0.05
N THR A 245 -4.45 14.85 0.23
CA THR A 245 -4.90 13.48 -0.07
C THR A 245 -4.70 13.12 -1.55
N PHE A 246 -5.18 13.96 -2.46
CA PHE A 246 -5.06 13.69 -3.89
C PHE A 246 -3.73 14.19 -4.45
N GLY A 247 -3.19 15.25 -3.85
CA GLY A 247 -1.83 15.70 -4.13
C GLY A 247 -0.78 14.61 -3.85
N ALA A 248 -0.91 13.85 -2.76
CA ALA A 248 -0.03 12.71 -2.46
C ALA A 248 -0.08 11.62 -3.55
N VAL A 249 -1.28 11.26 -4.03
CA VAL A 249 -1.44 10.24 -5.09
C VAL A 249 -0.80 10.70 -6.40
N ASN A 250 -1.09 11.94 -6.81
CA ASN A 250 -0.50 12.52 -8.02
C ASN A 250 1.02 12.65 -7.91
N ALA A 251 1.53 13.10 -6.76
CA ALA A 251 2.96 13.25 -6.51
C ALA A 251 3.67 11.89 -6.57
N TRP A 252 3.12 10.88 -5.89
CA TRP A 252 3.68 9.52 -5.92
C TRP A 252 3.68 8.95 -7.33
N TRP A 253 2.57 9.06 -8.07
CA TRP A 253 2.48 8.56 -9.44
C TRP A 253 3.48 9.27 -10.35
N LEU A 254 3.49 10.61 -10.38
CA LEU A 254 4.42 11.38 -11.21
C LEU A 254 5.88 11.01 -10.92
N CYS A 255 6.26 10.96 -9.65
CA CYS A 255 7.63 10.63 -9.25
C CYS A 255 8.00 9.19 -9.59
N ARG A 256 7.09 8.22 -9.42
CA ARG A 256 7.31 6.83 -9.87
C ARG A 256 7.53 6.77 -11.38
N THR A 257 6.70 7.46 -12.16
CA THR A 257 6.82 7.48 -13.62
C THR A 257 8.13 8.13 -14.07
N TRP A 258 8.59 9.22 -13.44
CA TRP A 258 9.91 9.80 -13.72
C TRP A 258 11.09 8.86 -13.41
N LEU A 259 10.93 7.94 -12.46
CA LEU A 259 11.97 7.01 -12.04
C LEU A 259 11.96 5.69 -12.81
N THR A 260 10.87 5.38 -13.53
CA THR A 260 10.82 4.21 -14.41
C THR A 260 11.59 4.55 -15.69
N PRO A 261 12.67 3.81 -16.03
CA PRO A 261 13.38 4.03 -17.28
C PRO A 261 12.44 3.73 -18.45
N THR A 262 12.33 4.69 -19.38
CA THR A 262 11.61 4.54 -20.65
C THR A 262 12.37 3.67 -21.63
#